data_AF-A0A8J8TS00-F1
#
_entry.id   AF-A0A8J8TS00-F1
#
_cell.length_a   1.000
_cell.length_b   1.000
_cell.length_c   1.000
_cell.angle_alpha   90.00
_cell.angle_beta   90.00
_cell.angle_gamma   90.00
#
_symmetry.space_group_name_H-M   'P 1'
#
loop_
_entity.id
_entity.type
_entity.pdbx_description
1 polymer ?
#
loop_
_entity_poly.entity_id
_entity_poly.type
_entity_poly.pdbx_seq_one_letter_code
_entity_poly.pdbx_strand_id
1 'polypeptide(L)'
;MNGSDDSSRLSRRVLLQATGGTIALSSAGVAGATETDDSSGRLSRRCPDATIRPSMGHCEGASMEGCADDHPITVALREDVQETLESRYPDVGALIDAGFKPYFDTLDGDDDGWSHWLSPEYIGDDAVMDPERPESVLVDNRTWRSIGVMFIATRDGEPIDPPPAVYDADGEPESLGDGDDPGYDPDGDHHHDPDDHHHHEDDHHDSDEHHEDDHHDSDEHHEDDHHHEHPDGDPDRCSPWHYHAGLPGRFAWWYYQQVYDGSYQDGDLRLPCRTPCMMHVWVVDHPEGVYAHDAPPAAYRDQEPAEDPGFDDAEPGEDELGWDVLPDEVAPDQKPEEFSLPGWLER
;
A
#
# COMPACT_ATOMS: atom_id res chain seq x y z
N MET A 1 -45.46 -14.17 -37.49
CA MET A 1 -45.55 -12.74 -37.10
C MET A 1 -44.93 -12.66 -35.72
N ASN A 2 -43.60 -12.49 -35.69
CA ASN A 2 -42.87 -11.26 -35.30
C ASN A 2 -43.02 -10.98 -33.79
N GLY A 3 -41.95 -10.86 -32.99
CA GLY A 3 -40.53 -10.85 -33.28
C GLY A 3 -39.74 -11.02 -31.99
N SER A 4 -38.52 -11.55 -32.15
CA SER A 4 -37.47 -11.65 -31.16
C SER A 4 -36.89 -10.27 -30.83
N ASP A 5 -36.47 -10.07 -29.59
CA ASP A 5 -35.30 -9.24 -29.31
C ASP A 5 -34.34 -10.02 -28.40
N ASP A 6 -33.17 -10.22 -28.98
CA ASP A 6 -31.96 -10.86 -28.48
C ASP A 6 -31.04 -9.71 -28.05
N SER A 7 -30.56 -9.74 -26.81
CA SER A 7 -29.43 -8.91 -26.39
C SER A 7 -28.52 -9.72 -25.48
N SER A 8 -27.70 -10.50 -26.17
CA SER A 8 -26.49 -11.16 -25.76
C SER A 8 -25.48 -10.17 -25.14
N ARG A 9 -25.35 -10.19 -23.80
CA ARG A 9 -24.14 -9.74 -23.11
C ARG A 9 -23.13 -10.88 -23.08
N LEU A 10 -22.44 -11.07 -24.20
CA LEU A 10 -21.26 -11.94 -24.26
C LEU A 10 -20.05 -11.14 -23.75
N SER A 11 -19.54 -11.57 -22.60
CA SER A 11 -18.32 -11.08 -21.98
C SER A 11 -17.10 -11.35 -22.87
N ARG A 12 -16.22 -10.36 -22.98
CA ARG A 12 -15.04 -10.30 -23.85
C ARG A 12 -13.88 -11.16 -23.34
N ARG A 13 -14.09 -12.46 -23.09
CA ARG A 13 -13.05 -13.37 -22.56
C ARG A 13 -12.61 -14.54 -23.47
N VAL A 14 -12.98 -14.56 -24.76
CA VAL A 14 -12.71 -15.75 -25.63
C VAL A 14 -12.03 -15.43 -26.97
N LEU A 15 -11.21 -14.39 -27.07
CA LEU A 15 -10.41 -14.19 -28.28
C LEU A 15 -9.02 -13.67 -27.94
N LEU A 16 -8.09 -14.61 -27.69
CA LEU A 16 -6.69 -14.56 -28.11
C LEU A 16 -6.02 -15.92 -27.82
N GLN A 17 -6.47 -16.95 -28.53
CA GLN A 17 -5.68 -18.15 -28.77
C GLN A 17 -5.42 -18.22 -30.28
N ALA A 18 -4.13 -18.26 -30.64
CA ALA A 18 -3.57 -18.54 -31.97
C ALA A 18 -2.79 -17.39 -32.64
N THR A 19 -1.59 -17.12 -32.12
CA THR A 19 -0.40 -16.94 -32.98
C THR A 19 0.79 -17.63 -32.32
N GLY A 20 0.98 -18.90 -32.66
CA GLY A 20 2.24 -19.61 -32.40
C GLY A 20 3.34 -19.04 -33.29
N GLY A 21 4.19 -18.21 -32.70
CA GLY A 21 5.44 -17.76 -33.28
C GLY A 21 6.61 -18.52 -32.66
N THR A 22 7.07 -19.59 -33.30
CA THR A 22 8.38 -20.20 -33.01
C THR A 22 9.48 -19.16 -33.26
N ILE A 23 10.06 -18.59 -32.22
CA ILE A 23 11.34 -17.88 -32.31
C ILE A 23 12.44 -18.93 -32.29
N ALA A 24 12.98 -19.24 -33.47
CA ALA A 24 14.22 -20.00 -33.60
C ALA A 24 15.40 -19.10 -33.21
N LEU A 25 15.90 -19.22 -31.98
CA LEU A 25 17.15 -18.61 -31.57
C LEU A 25 18.31 -19.35 -32.25
N SER A 26 18.92 -18.69 -33.24
CA SER A 26 20.16 -19.16 -33.86
C SER A 26 21.30 -19.06 -32.86
N SER A 27 21.74 -20.20 -32.34
CA SER A 27 22.99 -20.32 -31.60
C SER A 27 24.17 -20.17 -32.56
N ALA A 28 24.74 -18.97 -32.67
CA ALA A 28 26.05 -18.74 -33.26
C ALA A 28 27.04 -18.43 -32.13
N GLY A 29 27.92 -19.39 -31.85
CA GLY A 29 28.97 -19.24 -30.86
C GLY A 29 30.05 -18.26 -31.29
N VAL A 30 30.58 -17.52 -30.32
CA VAL A 30 31.93 -16.97 -30.38
C VAL A 30 32.60 -17.26 -29.04
N ALA A 31 33.67 -18.05 -29.11
CA ALA A 31 34.57 -18.31 -28.01
C ALA A 31 35.35 -17.04 -27.65
N GLY A 32 35.49 -16.78 -26.35
CA GLY A 32 36.34 -15.74 -25.80
C GLY A 32 36.34 -15.82 -24.28
N ALA A 33 37.19 -16.71 -23.76
CA ALA A 33 37.47 -16.77 -22.33
C ALA A 33 38.31 -15.55 -21.92
N THR A 34 37.71 -14.67 -21.14
CA THR A 34 38.42 -13.73 -20.27
C THR A 34 37.70 -13.72 -18.94
N GLU A 35 38.34 -14.28 -17.91
CA GLU A 35 37.98 -14.08 -16.50
C GLU A 35 37.71 -12.59 -16.26
N THR A 36 36.49 -12.26 -15.88
CA THR A 36 36.15 -10.95 -15.30
C THR A 36 35.30 -11.18 -14.07
N ASP A 37 36.02 -11.37 -12.98
CA ASP A 37 35.57 -11.28 -11.61
C ASP A 37 35.22 -9.81 -11.30
N ASP A 38 34.12 -9.29 -11.89
CA ASP A 38 33.66 -7.90 -11.70
C ASP A 38 32.18 -7.68 -12.09
N SER A 39 31.35 -8.73 -12.01
CA SER A 39 29.90 -8.64 -12.26
C SER A 39 29.09 -8.38 -10.98
N SER A 40 29.60 -8.76 -9.81
CA SER A 40 29.01 -8.40 -8.52
C SER A 40 29.19 -6.90 -8.21
N GLY A 41 30.34 -6.31 -8.58
CA GLY A 41 30.66 -4.91 -8.27
C GLY A 41 29.86 -3.84 -9.03
N ARG A 42 29.11 -4.18 -10.09
CA ARG A 42 28.31 -3.21 -10.87
C ARG A 42 26.84 -3.15 -10.47
N LEU A 43 26.26 -4.26 -9.98
CA LEU A 43 24.90 -4.26 -9.43
C LEU A 43 24.89 -3.66 -8.01
N SER A 44 25.90 -3.96 -7.19
CA SER A 44 26.05 -3.40 -5.84
C SER A 44 26.29 -1.89 -5.77
N ARG A 45 26.67 -1.24 -6.88
CA ARG A 45 26.84 0.23 -6.92
C ARG A 45 25.56 1.00 -7.19
N ARG A 46 24.48 0.34 -7.65
CA ARG A 46 23.19 1.00 -7.92
C ARG A 46 22.17 0.82 -6.79
N CYS A 47 22.27 -0.26 -6.03
CA CYS A 47 21.42 -0.53 -4.89
C CYS A 47 22.31 -0.90 -3.69
N PRO A 48 22.78 0.08 -2.90
CA PRO A 48 23.69 -0.20 -1.78
C PRO A 48 23.05 -1.07 -0.69
N ASP A 49 21.73 -0.96 -0.51
CA ASP A 49 21.00 -1.68 0.56
C ASP A 49 20.55 -3.08 0.14
N ALA A 50 20.60 -3.38 -1.16
CA ALA A 50 20.17 -4.66 -1.71
C ALA A 50 21.05 -5.82 -1.20
N THR A 51 20.42 -6.81 -0.56
CA THR A 51 21.12 -8.03 -0.11
C THR A 51 20.53 -9.30 -0.71
N ILE A 52 21.28 -10.41 -0.61
CA ILE A 52 20.83 -11.73 -1.08
C ILE A 52 19.96 -12.43 -0.02
N ARG A 53 20.23 -12.19 1.26
CA ARG A 53 19.49 -12.78 2.37
C ARG A 53 18.29 -11.90 2.71
N PRO A 54 17.34 -12.36 3.52
CA PRO A 54 16.37 -11.48 4.16
C PRO A 54 17.10 -10.31 4.83
N SER A 55 16.63 -9.10 4.53
CA SER A 55 17.13 -7.89 5.17
C SER A 55 16.11 -6.79 5.00
N MET A 56 16.02 -5.94 6.03
CA MET A 56 15.13 -4.80 6.05
C MET A 56 15.89 -3.53 6.44
N GLY A 57 15.30 -2.40 6.13
CA GLY A 57 15.72 -1.09 6.62
C GLY A 57 14.52 -0.25 7.00
N HIS A 58 14.78 0.83 7.73
CA HIS A 58 13.77 1.81 8.08
C HIS A 58 13.58 2.82 6.94
N CYS A 59 12.34 3.21 6.69
CA CYS A 59 12.04 4.26 5.72
C CYS A 59 12.55 5.63 6.18
N GLU A 60 12.62 6.59 5.26
CA GLU A 60 12.97 7.96 5.64
C GLU A 60 11.92 8.48 6.65
N GLY A 61 12.40 9.08 7.74
CA GLY A 61 11.53 9.52 8.82
C GLY A 61 10.88 8.39 9.64
N ALA A 62 11.21 7.11 9.45
CA ALA A 62 10.64 6.06 10.30
C ALA A 62 11.24 6.09 11.72
N SER A 63 10.40 5.89 12.73
CA SER A 63 10.77 5.77 14.15
C SER A 63 9.78 4.87 14.89
N MET A 64 10.32 3.94 15.69
CA MET A 64 9.56 3.13 16.64
C MET A 64 9.56 3.72 18.06
N GLU A 65 10.32 4.77 18.33
CA GLU A 65 10.59 5.25 19.70
C GLU A 65 9.31 5.72 20.42
N GLY A 66 8.42 6.41 19.69
CA GLY A 66 7.13 6.88 20.21
C GLY A 66 5.98 5.91 20.04
N CYS A 67 6.20 4.75 19.39
CA CYS A 67 5.15 3.77 19.15
C CYS A 67 4.76 3.04 20.43
N ALA A 68 3.51 3.20 20.85
CA ALA A 68 2.94 2.54 22.02
C ALA A 68 1.61 1.85 21.67
N ASP A 69 1.47 0.60 22.09
CA ASP A 69 0.28 -0.21 21.86
C ASP A 69 -0.98 0.36 22.52
N ASP A 70 -0.81 1.09 23.64
CA ASP A 70 -1.88 1.72 24.40
C ASP A 70 -2.09 3.20 24.03
N HIS A 71 -1.39 3.71 23.01
CA HIS A 71 -1.64 5.04 22.48
C HIS A 71 -3.05 5.11 21.87
N PRO A 72 -3.86 6.16 22.13
CA PRO A 72 -5.24 6.23 21.65
C PRO A 72 -5.39 6.05 20.13
N ILE A 73 -4.45 6.58 19.35
CA ILE A 73 -4.45 6.46 17.88
C ILE A 73 -4.11 5.02 17.45
N THR A 74 -3.15 4.34 18.09
CA THR A 74 -2.86 2.93 17.83
C THR A 74 -4.05 2.04 18.16
N VAL A 75 -4.73 2.31 19.28
CA VAL A 75 -5.92 1.55 19.70
C VAL A 75 -7.04 1.73 18.68
N ALA A 76 -7.34 2.97 18.28
CA ALA A 76 -8.37 3.26 17.28
C ALA A 76 -8.04 2.58 15.94
N LEU A 77 -6.81 2.72 15.44
CA LEU A 77 -6.36 2.07 14.22
C LEU A 77 -6.52 0.55 14.28
N ARG A 78 -6.12 -0.09 15.38
CA ARG A 78 -6.27 -1.54 15.56
C ARG A 78 -7.73 -1.96 15.61
N GLU A 79 -8.60 -1.20 16.30
CA GLU A 79 -10.04 -1.46 16.38
C GLU A 79 -10.71 -1.35 15.00
N ASP A 80 -10.39 -0.33 14.22
CA ASP A 80 -10.93 -0.13 12.87
C ASP A 80 -10.47 -1.23 11.89
N VAL A 81 -9.19 -1.63 11.98
CA VAL A 81 -8.67 -2.77 11.23
C VAL A 81 -9.41 -4.05 11.64
N GLN A 82 -9.58 -4.29 12.95
CA GLN A 82 -10.26 -5.48 13.44
C GLN A 82 -11.71 -5.54 12.94
N GLU A 83 -12.45 -4.43 13.02
CA GLU A 83 -13.82 -4.35 12.51
C GLU A 83 -13.86 -4.66 11.01
N THR A 84 -12.92 -4.12 10.23
CA THR A 84 -12.85 -4.38 8.78
C THR A 84 -12.54 -5.85 8.48
N LEU A 85 -11.58 -6.46 9.17
CA LEU A 85 -11.25 -7.86 8.99
C LEU A 85 -12.43 -8.76 9.38
N GLU A 86 -13.12 -8.50 10.50
CA GLU A 86 -14.25 -9.33 10.93
C GLU A 86 -15.48 -9.18 10.03
N SER A 87 -15.74 -7.98 9.50
CA SER A 87 -16.96 -7.66 8.75
C SER A 87 -16.84 -7.83 7.24
N ARG A 88 -15.66 -7.55 6.68
CA ARG A 88 -15.45 -7.51 5.22
C ARG A 88 -14.47 -8.57 4.73
N TYR A 89 -13.43 -8.86 5.50
CA TYR A 89 -12.34 -9.76 5.09
C TYR A 89 -12.05 -10.86 6.12
N PRO A 90 -13.03 -11.65 6.58
CA PRO A 90 -12.84 -12.58 7.70
C PRO A 90 -11.93 -13.77 7.39
N ASP A 91 -11.77 -14.12 6.12
CA ASP A 91 -11.04 -15.29 5.67
C ASP A 91 -10.62 -15.16 4.19
N VAL A 92 -9.87 -16.16 3.72
CA VAL A 92 -9.38 -16.27 2.33
C VAL A 92 -10.52 -16.19 1.30
N GLY A 93 -11.68 -16.78 1.58
CA GLY A 93 -12.81 -16.75 0.65
C GLY A 93 -13.29 -15.33 0.38
N ALA A 94 -13.48 -14.57 1.46
CA ALA A 94 -13.86 -13.16 1.37
C ALA A 94 -12.80 -12.30 0.64
N LEU A 95 -11.51 -12.59 0.84
CA LEU A 95 -10.42 -11.90 0.14
C LEU A 95 -10.45 -12.16 -1.37
N ILE A 96 -10.66 -13.43 -1.77
CA ILE A 96 -10.80 -13.82 -3.18
C ILE A 96 -11.97 -13.08 -3.82
N ASP A 97 -13.13 -13.08 -3.17
CA ASP A 97 -14.33 -12.40 -3.65
C ASP A 97 -14.13 -10.89 -3.79
N ALA A 98 -13.34 -10.29 -2.88
CA ALA A 98 -12.96 -8.89 -2.92
C ALA A 98 -11.84 -8.56 -3.93
N GLY A 99 -11.28 -9.56 -4.61
CA GLY A 99 -10.28 -9.37 -5.67
C GLY A 99 -8.84 -9.30 -5.18
N PHE A 100 -8.57 -9.60 -3.91
CA PHE A 100 -7.20 -9.72 -3.39
C PHE A 100 -6.45 -10.86 -4.10
N LYS A 101 -5.13 -10.70 -4.17
CA LYS A 101 -4.21 -11.62 -4.83
C LYS A 101 -3.23 -12.20 -3.82
N PRO A 102 -3.06 -13.53 -3.80
CA PRO A 102 -2.11 -14.18 -2.90
C PRO A 102 -0.70 -13.75 -3.24
N TYR A 103 0.05 -13.43 -2.19
CA TYR A 103 1.45 -13.07 -2.18
C TYR A 103 2.13 -13.96 -1.14
N PHE A 104 2.63 -15.11 -1.59
CA PHE A 104 3.41 -16.01 -0.76
C PHE A 104 4.89 -15.64 -0.88
N ASP A 105 5.59 -15.51 0.25
CA ASP A 105 7.03 -15.23 0.28
C ASP A 105 7.82 -16.46 -0.14
N THR A 106 7.95 -16.67 -1.45
CA THR A 106 8.40 -17.95 -2.05
C THR A 106 9.88 -18.29 -1.88
N LEU A 107 10.66 -17.46 -1.19
CA LEU A 107 12.11 -17.64 -1.04
C LEU A 107 12.57 -17.75 0.41
N ASP A 108 11.70 -17.48 1.37
CA ASP A 108 11.98 -17.65 2.78
C ASP A 108 11.54 -19.05 3.17
N GLY A 109 12.50 -19.98 3.21
CA GLY A 109 12.26 -21.41 3.48
C GLY A 109 11.82 -21.73 4.91
N ASP A 110 11.32 -20.74 5.63
CA ASP A 110 10.73 -20.87 6.96
C ASP A 110 9.22 -20.66 6.79
N ASP A 111 8.45 -21.75 6.93
CA ASP A 111 6.98 -21.73 7.00
C ASP A 111 6.55 -20.99 8.27
N ASP A 112 6.63 -19.66 8.27
CA ASP A 112 6.13 -18.83 9.37
C ASP A 112 4.60 -18.97 9.52
N GLY A 113 3.96 -19.69 8.60
CA GLY A 113 2.58 -20.14 8.67
C GLY A 113 1.59 -19.01 8.46
N TRP A 114 1.98 -17.98 7.72
CA TRP A 114 1.12 -16.87 7.33
C TRP A 114 1.44 -16.43 5.89
N SER A 115 0.54 -15.65 5.29
CA SER A 115 0.69 -15.14 3.93
C SER A 115 0.13 -13.74 3.81
N HIS A 116 0.65 -13.00 2.84
CA HIS A 116 0.12 -11.71 2.45
C HIS A 116 -0.89 -11.90 1.32
N TRP A 117 -1.94 -11.09 1.35
CA TRP A 117 -2.93 -10.98 0.28
C TRP A 117 -2.98 -9.52 -0.11
N LEU A 118 -2.65 -9.21 -1.36
CA LEU A 118 -2.50 -7.83 -1.85
C LEU A 118 -3.74 -7.41 -2.66
N SER A 119 -4.21 -6.19 -2.47
CA SER A 119 -5.28 -5.60 -3.29
C SER A 119 -4.67 -4.71 -4.38
N PRO A 120 -4.70 -5.12 -5.67
CA PRO A 120 -4.24 -4.25 -6.75
C PRO A 120 -5.05 -2.97 -6.89
N GLU A 121 -6.32 -3.00 -6.49
CA GLU A 121 -7.16 -1.81 -6.47
C GLU A 121 -6.68 -0.81 -5.42
N TYR A 122 -6.35 -1.26 -4.21
CA TYR A 122 -5.99 -0.36 -3.11
C TYR A 122 -4.55 0.12 -3.18
N ILE A 123 -3.62 -0.71 -3.65
CA ILE A 123 -2.23 -0.28 -3.93
C ILE A 123 -2.19 0.85 -4.97
N GLY A 124 -3.13 0.85 -5.92
CA GLY A 124 -3.19 1.82 -7.00
C GLY A 124 -4.03 3.06 -6.72
N ASP A 125 -4.67 3.16 -5.55
CA ASP A 125 -5.55 4.28 -5.22
C ASP A 125 -4.82 5.43 -4.49
N ASP A 126 -5.57 6.45 -4.08
CA ASP A 126 -5.06 7.67 -3.48
C ASP A 126 -4.97 7.62 -1.94
N ALA A 127 -5.59 6.62 -1.32
CA ALA A 127 -5.64 6.42 0.12
C ALA A 127 -4.36 5.74 0.62
N VAL A 128 -4.00 6.01 1.86
CA VAL A 128 -2.84 5.43 2.53
C VAL A 128 -3.22 5.23 3.98
N MET A 129 -2.93 4.07 4.56
CA MET A 129 -3.27 3.80 5.97
C MET A 129 -4.78 3.90 6.23
N ASP A 130 -5.61 3.52 5.25
CA ASP A 130 -7.08 3.44 5.40
C ASP A 130 -7.49 2.04 5.89
N PRO A 131 -7.96 1.90 7.15
CA PRO A 131 -8.34 0.59 7.71
C PRO A 131 -9.44 -0.12 6.94
N GLU A 132 -10.32 0.62 6.24
CA GLU A 132 -11.43 0.07 5.46
C GLU A 132 -10.99 -0.46 4.09
N ARG A 133 -9.79 -0.08 3.63
CA ARG A 133 -9.24 -0.37 2.30
C ARG A 133 -7.74 -0.75 2.38
N PRO A 134 -7.35 -1.75 3.19
CA PRO A 134 -5.94 -2.06 3.38
C PRO A 134 -5.29 -2.61 2.10
N GLU A 135 -4.10 -2.13 1.75
CA GLU A 135 -3.38 -2.60 0.56
C GLU A 135 -3.00 -4.08 0.67
N SER A 136 -2.85 -4.58 1.90
CA SER A 136 -2.67 -6.00 2.18
C SER A 136 -3.41 -6.48 3.42
N VAL A 137 -3.98 -7.69 3.33
CA VAL A 137 -4.48 -8.47 4.46
C VAL A 137 -3.52 -9.62 4.75
N LEU A 138 -3.26 -9.88 6.03
CA LEU A 138 -2.38 -10.94 6.51
C LEU A 138 -3.22 -12.12 6.98
N VAL A 139 -2.92 -13.31 6.49
CA VAL A 139 -3.73 -14.51 6.72
C VAL A 139 -2.89 -15.59 7.40
N ASP A 140 -3.46 -16.26 8.39
CA ASP A 140 -2.89 -17.46 8.99
C ASP A 140 -3.07 -18.66 8.03
N ASN A 141 -1.97 -19.28 7.59
CA ASN A 141 -2.02 -20.33 6.56
C ASN A 141 -2.67 -21.62 7.05
N ARG A 142 -2.86 -21.79 8.37
CA ARG A 142 -3.49 -22.99 8.92
C ARG A 142 -4.99 -22.82 9.05
N THR A 143 -5.45 -21.73 9.64
CA THR A 143 -6.87 -21.46 9.93
C THR A 143 -7.57 -20.72 8.79
N TRP A 144 -6.78 -20.11 7.90
CA TRP A 144 -7.22 -19.30 6.76
C TRP A 144 -8.00 -18.04 7.18
N ARG A 145 -7.81 -17.63 8.44
CA ARG A 145 -8.38 -16.41 9.02
C ARG A 145 -7.44 -15.25 8.82
N SER A 146 -8.02 -14.07 8.62
CA SER A 146 -7.28 -12.82 8.67
C SER A 146 -6.79 -12.54 10.09
N ILE A 147 -5.52 -12.13 10.23
CA ILE A 147 -4.82 -11.93 11.52
C ILE A 147 -4.20 -10.54 11.66
N GLY A 148 -4.22 -9.75 10.60
CA GLY A 148 -3.72 -8.37 10.58
C GLY A 148 -3.80 -7.78 9.17
N VAL A 149 -3.27 -6.59 9.02
CA VAL A 149 -3.09 -5.92 7.73
C VAL A 149 -1.64 -5.46 7.58
N MET A 150 -1.23 -5.26 6.35
CA MET A 150 -0.01 -4.52 6.05
C MET A 150 -0.38 -3.37 5.12
N PHE A 151 -0.19 -2.15 5.60
CA PHE A 151 -0.31 -0.97 4.76
C PHE A 151 0.93 -0.83 3.89
N ILE A 152 0.74 -0.41 2.66
CA ILE A 152 1.82 -0.12 1.71
C ILE A 152 1.74 1.35 1.37
N ALA A 153 2.81 2.12 1.64
CA ALA A 153 2.83 3.56 1.42
C ALA A 153 2.99 3.87 -0.07
N THR A 154 1.91 3.70 -0.83
CA THR A 154 1.77 4.04 -2.24
C THR A 154 0.61 5.01 -2.42
N ARG A 155 0.71 5.92 -3.39
CA ARG A 155 -0.38 6.78 -3.84
C ARG A 155 -0.36 6.80 -5.36
N ASP A 156 -1.51 6.53 -5.97
CA ASP A 156 -1.64 6.36 -7.43
C ASP A 156 -0.65 5.29 -7.98
N GLY A 157 -0.37 4.25 -7.18
CA GLY A 157 0.61 3.20 -7.51
C GLY A 157 2.08 3.58 -7.35
N GLU A 158 2.39 4.83 -6.99
CA GLU A 158 3.75 5.32 -6.79
C GLU A 158 4.13 5.32 -5.29
N PRO A 159 5.35 4.90 -4.90
CA PRO A 159 5.79 4.94 -3.51
C PRO A 159 5.81 6.35 -2.93
N ILE A 160 5.38 6.48 -1.68
CA ILE A 160 5.44 7.72 -0.89
C ILE A 160 6.71 7.71 -0.03
N ASP A 161 7.50 8.78 -0.11
CA ASP A 161 8.73 8.95 0.67
C ASP A 161 8.87 10.42 1.12
N PRO A 162 8.86 10.73 2.44
CA PRO A 162 8.64 9.80 3.55
C PRO A 162 7.16 9.37 3.67
N PRO A 163 6.87 8.16 4.20
CA PRO A 163 5.50 7.73 4.48
C PRO A 163 4.89 8.52 5.67
N PRO A 164 3.55 8.65 5.73
CA PRO A 164 2.88 9.39 6.81
C PRO A 164 3.09 8.72 8.17
N ALA A 165 3.30 9.50 9.24
CA ALA A 165 3.35 8.94 10.59
C ALA A 165 1.98 8.39 11.01
N VAL A 166 1.96 7.44 11.94
CA VAL A 166 0.69 7.04 12.59
C VAL A 166 0.20 8.20 13.47
N TYR A 167 1.13 8.83 14.19
CA TYR A 167 0.90 10.06 14.93
C TYR A 167 2.21 10.80 15.15
N ASP A 168 2.12 12.12 15.20
CA ASP A 168 3.23 12.99 15.58
C ASP A 168 3.22 13.30 17.09
N ALA A 169 4.21 14.04 17.53
CA ALA A 169 4.48 14.33 18.93
C ALA A 169 3.46 15.25 19.60
N ASP A 170 2.75 16.05 18.81
CA ASP A 170 1.58 16.79 19.26
C ASP A 170 0.35 15.89 19.47
N GLY A 171 0.45 14.61 19.10
CA GLY A 171 -0.60 13.61 19.28
C GLY A 171 -1.80 13.80 18.36
N GLU A 172 -1.71 14.72 17.41
CA GLU A 172 -2.69 14.88 16.35
C GLU A 172 -2.35 13.87 15.23
N PRO A 173 -3.35 13.16 14.69
CA PRO A 173 -3.11 12.39 13.48
C PRO A 173 -2.73 13.38 12.37
N GLU A 174 -1.66 13.10 11.62
CA GLU A 174 -1.44 13.85 10.39
C GLU A 174 -2.69 13.68 9.54
N SER A 175 -3.40 14.78 9.31
CA SER A 175 -4.59 14.78 8.48
C SER A 175 -4.19 14.28 7.11
N LEU A 176 -4.41 12.99 6.84
CA LEU A 176 -4.25 12.35 5.54
C LEU A 176 -5.19 13.09 4.60
N GLY A 177 -4.63 14.10 3.93
CA GLY A 177 -5.40 15.21 3.39
C GLY A 177 -6.59 14.75 2.57
N ASP A 178 -7.79 15.11 3.03
CA ASP A 178 -8.87 15.47 2.13
C ASP A 178 -8.27 16.49 1.17
N GLY A 179 -8.07 16.07 -0.08
CA GLY A 179 -7.36 16.84 -1.09
C GLY A 179 -7.83 18.28 -1.11
N ASP A 180 -6.88 19.20 -1.32
CA ASP A 180 -7.10 20.62 -1.57
C ASP A 180 -8.47 20.85 -2.23
N ASP A 181 -9.44 21.34 -1.44
CA ASP A 181 -10.58 22.09 -1.95
C ASP A 181 -10.13 23.55 -2.01
N PRO A 182 -9.60 24.03 -3.16
CA PRO A 182 -9.27 25.43 -3.32
C PRO A 182 -10.58 26.21 -3.44
N GLY A 183 -11.18 26.59 -2.31
CA GLY A 183 -12.09 27.74 -2.31
C GLY A 183 -13.32 27.73 -1.41
N TYR A 184 -13.25 27.20 -0.18
CA TYR A 184 -14.25 27.60 0.82
C TYR A 184 -13.84 28.90 1.50
N ASP A 185 -14.18 30.02 0.86
CA ASP A 185 -14.18 31.37 1.43
C ASP A 185 -15.40 31.46 2.38
N PRO A 186 -15.25 31.43 3.72
CA PRO A 186 -16.39 31.46 4.65
C PRO A 186 -16.90 32.88 4.92
N ASP A 187 -16.41 33.89 4.22
CA ASP A 187 -16.83 35.29 4.37
C ASP A 187 -17.99 35.63 3.43
N GLY A 188 -19.14 34.99 3.67
CA GLY A 188 -20.34 35.20 2.86
C GLY A 188 -21.63 34.89 3.59
N ASP A 189 -21.95 35.65 4.64
CA ASP A 189 -23.19 36.44 4.71
C ASP A 189 -23.51 36.87 6.14
N HIS A 190 -23.38 38.17 6.35
CA HIS A 190 -24.04 38.87 7.42
C HIS A 190 -25.57 38.74 7.26
N HIS A 191 -26.19 38.17 8.29
CA HIS A 191 -27.59 38.31 8.65
C HIS A 191 -28.20 39.65 8.22
N HIS A 192 -29.35 39.63 7.54
CA HIS A 192 -30.41 40.63 7.78
C HIS A 192 -31.79 39.96 7.65
N ASP A 193 -32.45 39.88 8.80
CA ASP A 193 -33.87 39.58 8.99
C ASP A 193 -34.76 40.64 8.29
N PRO A 194 -35.95 40.28 7.80
CA PRO A 194 -36.94 41.23 7.33
C PRO A 194 -37.98 41.47 8.43
N ASP A 195 -38.07 42.70 8.97
CA ASP A 195 -39.36 43.21 9.46
C ASP A 195 -39.36 44.74 9.73
N ASP A 196 -40.49 45.32 9.33
CA ASP A 196 -41.18 46.50 9.87
C ASP A 196 -40.71 47.96 9.65
N HIS A 197 -41.51 48.63 8.81
CA HIS A 197 -42.00 50.02 8.78
C HIS A 197 -41.33 51.13 9.64
N HIS A 198 -40.90 52.23 9.01
CA HIS A 198 -41.61 53.54 8.99
C HIS A 198 -40.73 54.72 8.51
N HIS A 199 -41.42 55.69 7.90
CA HIS A 199 -41.05 57.03 7.40
C HIS A 199 -39.94 57.83 8.11
N HIS A 200 -39.14 58.56 7.32
CA HIS A 200 -38.91 60.03 7.31
C HIS A 200 -37.76 60.32 6.30
N GLU A 201 -38.02 60.94 5.14
CA GLU A 201 -37.94 62.39 4.84
C GLU A 201 -36.65 63.09 5.27
N ASP A 202 -35.99 63.66 4.26
CA ASP A 202 -35.08 64.82 4.23
C ASP A 202 -33.72 64.73 4.95
N ASP A 203 -32.60 64.78 4.23
CA ASP A 203 -32.00 66.06 3.81
C ASP A 203 -30.67 65.85 3.06
N HIS A 204 -30.40 66.81 2.19
CA HIS A 204 -29.19 66.99 1.39
C HIS A 204 -27.92 67.07 2.23
N HIS A 205 -26.76 66.69 1.65
CA HIS A 205 -25.61 67.60 1.52
C HIS A 205 -24.52 66.97 0.65
N ASP A 206 -24.23 67.66 -0.47
CA ASP A 206 -22.96 67.63 -1.17
C ASP A 206 -21.80 67.95 -0.22
N SER A 207 -20.67 67.27 -0.36
CA SER A 207 -19.33 67.89 -0.29
C SER A 207 -18.32 66.97 -0.95
N ASP A 208 -17.72 67.47 -2.02
CA ASP A 208 -16.40 67.11 -2.50
C ASP A 208 -15.37 67.15 -1.34
N GLU A 209 -14.30 66.37 -1.43
CA GLU A 209 -12.90 66.87 -1.43
C GLU A 209 -11.89 65.73 -1.20
N HIS A 210 -11.01 65.58 -2.18
CA HIS A 210 -9.58 65.30 -2.09
C HIS A 210 -9.01 64.69 -0.80
N HIS A 211 -8.46 63.48 -0.92
CA HIS A 211 -7.18 63.15 -0.29
C HIS A 211 -6.31 62.35 -1.27
N GLU A 212 -5.34 63.07 -1.83
CA GLU A 212 -4.09 62.53 -2.36
C GLU A 212 -3.20 62.08 -1.19
N ASP A 213 -2.29 61.17 -1.51
CA ASP A 213 -1.05 60.84 -0.83
C ASP A 213 -1.15 60.19 0.56
N ASP A 214 -0.76 58.92 0.64
CA ASP A 214 0.33 58.56 1.56
C ASP A 214 1.09 57.31 1.12
N HIS A 215 2.40 57.51 1.06
CA HIS A 215 3.46 56.56 0.77
C HIS A 215 3.81 55.74 2.02
N HIS A 216 3.80 54.41 1.90
CA HIS A 216 4.62 53.46 2.68
C HIS A 216 4.81 52.26 1.74
N ASP A 217 5.94 52.01 1.05
CA ASP A 217 7.32 51.83 1.49
C ASP A 217 7.42 51.11 2.84
N SER A 218 7.39 49.78 2.78
CA SER A 218 7.94 48.74 3.67
C SER A 218 7.44 47.40 3.08
N ASP A 219 8.08 46.81 2.07
CA ASP A 219 9.28 45.97 2.22
C ASP A 219 9.34 45.23 3.57
N GLU A 220 8.29 44.47 3.89
CA GLU A 220 8.40 43.33 4.81
C GLU A 220 7.82 42.11 4.07
N HIS A 221 8.65 41.59 3.16
CA HIS A 221 8.55 40.20 2.76
C HIS A 221 8.77 39.37 4.02
N HIS A 222 7.68 39.02 4.70
CA HIS A 222 7.64 37.83 5.54
C HIS A 222 7.88 36.64 4.62
N GLU A 223 9.16 36.35 4.40
CA GLU A 223 9.63 35.01 4.14
C GLU A 223 9.25 34.21 5.39
N ASP A 224 7.98 33.81 5.47
CA ASP A 224 7.53 32.67 6.25
C ASP A 224 8.11 31.42 5.57
N ASP A 225 9.44 31.34 5.60
CA ASP A 225 10.21 30.11 5.46
C ASP A 225 9.91 29.28 6.71
N HIS A 226 8.69 28.76 6.79
CA HIS A 226 8.35 27.60 7.59
C HIS A 226 8.99 26.38 6.91
N HIS A 227 10.32 26.39 6.86
CA HIS A 227 11.08 25.15 6.87
C HIS A 227 10.80 24.51 8.22
N HIS A 228 9.72 23.72 8.27
CA HIS A 228 9.55 22.68 9.27
C HIS A 228 10.68 21.68 9.05
N GLU A 229 11.89 22.04 9.49
CA GLU A 229 12.85 21.03 9.93
C GLU A 229 12.16 20.33 11.10
N HIS A 230 11.38 19.29 10.79
CA HIS A 230 10.93 18.34 11.79
C HIS A 230 12.22 17.81 12.41
N PRO A 231 12.52 18.13 13.68
CA PRO A 231 13.76 17.68 14.28
C PRO A 231 13.75 16.16 14.23
N ASP A 232 14.73 15.57 13.54
CA ASP A 232 14.96 14.14 13.56
C ASP A 232 14.97 13.67 15.02
N GLY A 233 14.01 12.83 15.39
CA GLY A 233 13.95 12.20 16.71
C GLY A 233 13.08 12.91 17.74
N ASP A 234 11.86 13.32 17.37
CA ASP A 234 10.84 13.51 18.40
C ASP A 234 10.49 12.14 19.02
N PRO A 235 10.75 11.93 20.33
CA PRO A 235 10.55 10.63 20.98
C PRO A 235 9.08 10.23 21.06
N ASP A 236 8.14 11.16 20.86
CA ASP A 236 6.70 10.88 20.94
C ASP A 236 6.08 10.55 19.56
N ARG A 237 6.84 10.68 18.46
CA ARG A 237 6.38 10.35 17.10
C ARG A 237 6.44 8.85 16.82
N CYS A 238 5.36 8.31 16.25
CA CYS A 238 5.29 6.92 15.80
C CYS A 238 5.19 6.80 14.27
N SER A 239 6.21 6.20 13.67
CA SER A 239 6.30 5.98 12.23
C SER A 239 7.00 4.62 11.98
N PRO A 240 6.30 3.49 12.16
CA PRO A 240 6.89 2.14 12.19
C PRO A 240 7.17 1.56 10.79
N TRP A 241 7.32 2.43 9.79
CA TRP A 241 7.51 2.04 8.40
C TRP A 241 8.89 1.44 8.14
N HIS A 242 8.93 0.35 7.38
CA HIS A 242 10.16 -0.30 6.97
C HIS A 242 10.05 -0.73 5.51
N TYR A 243 11.18 -1.10 4.91
CA TYR A 243 11.25 -1.67 3.58
C TYR A 243 12.05 -2.97 3.62
N HIS A 244 11.77 -3.86 2.67
CA HIS A 244 12.56 -5.06 2.43
C HIS A 244 13.59 -4.77 1.35
N ALA A 245 14.87 -5.01 1.66
CA ALA A 245 15.97 -4.92 0.70
C ALA A 245 16.62 -6.28 0.41
N GLY A 246 16.20 -7.31 1.13
CA GLY A 246 16.59 -8.70 0.85
C GLY A 246 15.99 -9.19 -0.47
N LEU A 247 16.68 -10.12 -1.11
CA LEU A 247 16.19 -10.73 -2.35
C LEU A 247 14.80 -11.35 -2.21
N PRO A 248 14.44 -12.06 -1.13
CA PRO A 248 13.10 -12.64 -0.96
C PRO A 248 11.98 -11.61 -1.12
N GLY A 249 11.89 -10.62 -0.22
CA GLY A 249 10.85 -9.58 -0.29
C GLY A 249 10.89 -8.76 -1.59
N ARG A 250 12.08 -8.43 -2.11
CA ARG A 250 12.18 -7.70 -3.39
C ARG A 250 11.67 -8.51 -4.57
N PHE A 251 12.01 -9.80 -4.62
CA PHE A 251 11.57 -10.70 -5.69
C PHE A 251 10.08 -10.96 -5.61
N ALA A 252 9.55 -11.17 -4.41
CA ALA A 252 8.12 -11.33 -4.21
C ALA A 252 7.37 -10.06 -4.69
N TRP A 253 7.82 -8.85 -4.35
CA TRP A 253 7.22 -7.59 -4.82
C TRP A 253 7.30 -7.45 -6.34
N TRP A 254 8.48 -7.71 -6.91
CA TRP A 254 8.63 -7.73 -8.36
C TRP A 254 7.68 -8.72 -9.03
N TYR A 255 7.56 -9.94 -8.48
CA TYR A 255 6.68 -10.99 -8.99
C TYR A 255 5.22 -10.54 -8.97
N TYR A 256 4.77 -9.94 -7.86
CA TYR A 256 3.45 -9.34 -7.77
C TYR A 256 3.19 -8.34 -8.91
N GLN A 257 4.12 -7.40 -9.11
CA GLN A 257 4.00 -6.39 -10.18
C GLN A 257 3.97 -7.03 -11.57
N GLN A 258 4.73 -8.12 -11.79
CA GLN A 258 4.72 -8.81 -13.08
C GLN A 258 3.42 -9.54 -13.37
N VAL A 259 2.86 -10.20 -12.35
CA VAL A 259 1.76 -11.15 -12.53
C VAL A 259 0.41 -10.48 -12.40
N TYR A 260 0.25 -9.53 -11.47
CA TYR A 260 -1.05 -8.96 -11.13
C TYR A 260 -1.25 -7.53 -11.62
N ASP A 261 -0.21 -6.69 -11.61
CA ASP A 261 -0.30 -5.29 -12.05
C ASP A 261 -0.14 -5.14 -13.58
N GLY A 262 0.42 -6.14 -14.25
CA GLY A 262 0.58 -6.12 -15.71
C GLY A 262 1.67 -5.17 -16.22
N SER A 263 2.49 -4.63 -15.32
CA SER A 263 3.70 -3.80 -15.60
C SER A 263 4.66 -4.42 -16.63
N TYR A 264 4.57 -5.73 -16.88
CA TYR A 264 5.25 -6.41 -17.98
C TYR A 264 5.01 -5.77 -19.36
N GLN A 265 3.82 -5.17 -19.57
CA GLN A 265 3.46 -4.56 -20.85
C GLN A 265 4.37 -3.39 -21.24
N ASP A 266 4.98 -2.72 -20.26
CA ASP A 266 5.88 -1.59 -20.47
C ASP A 266 7.37 -1.98 -20.53
N GLY A 267 7.68 -3.26 -20.31
CA GLY A 267 9.01 -3.84 -20.51
C GLY A 267 10.04 -3.49 -19.43
N ASP A 268 9.63 -2.92 -18.30
CA ASP A 268 10.53 -2.73 -17.15
C ASP A 268 10.57 -4.00 -16.28
N LEU A 269 11.55 -4.86 -16.57
CA LEU A 269 11.76 -6.15 -15.92
C LEU A 269 12.78 -6.10 -14.78
N ARG A 270 13.04 -4.92 -14.22
CA ARG A 270 14.12 -4.77 -13.23
C ARG A 270 13.60 -5.04 -11.83
N LEU A 271 14.28 -5.96 -11.16
CA LEU A 271 14.14 -6.13 -9.71
C LEU A 271 14.46 -4.79 -9.01
N PRO A 272 13.54 -4.23 -8.22
CA PRO A 272 13.74 -2.93 -7.57
C PRO A 272 14.85 -3.02 -6.52
N CYS A 273 15.40 -1.89 -6.05
CA CYS A 273 16.45 -1.92 -5.01
C CYS A 273 15.92 -2.30 -3.62
N ARG A 274 14.66 -1.96 -3.34
CA ARG A 274 13.88 -2.24 -2.13
C ARG A 274 12.40 -2.30 -2.49
N THR A 275 11.56 -2.86 -1.63
CA THR A 275 10.10 -2.71 -1.72
C THR A 275 9.69 -1.26 -1.41
N PRO A 276 8.44 -0.86 -1.70
CA PRO A 276 7.85 0.32 -1.07
C PRO A 276 7.91 0.20 0.47
N CYS A 277 7.71 1.33 1.14
CA CYS A 277 7.55 1.36 2.59
C CYS A 277 6.27 0.65 3.00
N MET A 278 6.34 -0.17 4.04
CA MET A 278 5.22 -0.95 4.56
C MET A 278 5.18 -0.94 6.08
N MET A 279 3.98 -1.13 6.62
CA MET A 279 3.68 -1.12 8.05
C MET A 279 2.66 -2.20 8.36
N HIS A 280 3.02 -3.13 9.25
CA HIS A 280 2.10 -4.14 9.75
C HIS A 280 1.23 -3.57 10.88
N VAL A 281 -0.02 -4.00 10.96
CA VAL A 281 -0.92 -3.79 12.10
C VAL A 281 -1.59 -5.11 12.43
N TRP A 282 -1.23 -5.68 13.58
CA TRP A 282 -1.76 -6.96 14.04
C TRP A 282 -3.01 -6.78 14.91
N VAL A 283 -4.06 -7.57 14.62
CA VAL A 283 -5.26 -7.64 15.49
C VAL A 283 -5.13 -8.75 16.54
N VAL A 284 -4.25 -9.71 16.30
CA VAL A 284 -3.84 -10.75 17.27
C VAL A 284 -2.72 -10.19 18.15
N ASP A 285 -2.76 -10.52 19.44
CA ASP A 285 -1.73 -10.07 20.39
C ASP A 285 -0.32 -10.54 19.99
N HIS A 286 0.62 -9.60 19.95
CA HIS A 286 2.00 -9.82 19.56
C HIS A 286 2.96 -9.40 20.68
N PRO A 287 3.95 -10.22 21.08
CA PRO A 287 4.88 -9.88 22.18
C PRO A 287 5.79 -8.68 21.88
N GLU A 288 5.95 -8.33 20.62
CA GLU A 288 6.71 -7.15 20.15
C GLU A 288 5.83 -5.95 19.79
N GLY A 289 4.52 -6.02 20.09
CA GLY A 289 3.56 -4.93 19.91
C GLY A 289 2.79 -4.96 18.59
N VAL A 290 1.84 -4.03 18.44
CA VAL A 290 0.86 -3.99 17.33
C VAL A 290 1.53 -3.84 15.97
N TYR A 291 2.66 -3.13 15.91
CA TYR A 291 3.42 -2.87 14.68
C TYR A 291 4.61 -3.82 14.47
N ALA A 292 4.61 -4.97 15.14
CA ALA A 292 5.70 -5.94 15.00
C ALA A 292 5.90 -6.37 13.54
N HIS A 293 7.15 -6.61 13.16
CA HIS A 293 7.47 -7.01 11.80
C HIS A 293 6.97 -8.43 11.48
N ASP A 294 7.31 -9.38 12.34
CA ASP A 294 6.99 -10.78 12.13
C ASP A 294 5.56 -11.09 12.56
N ALA A 295 5.01 -12.20 12.08
CA ALA A 295 3.70 -12.65 12.51
C ALA A 295 3.68 -13.03 13.99
N PRO A 296 2.52 -12.87 14.68
CA PRO A 296 2.34 -13.34 16.03
C PRO A 296 2.73 -14.82 16.15
N PRO A 297 3.40 -15.24 17.23
CA PRO A 297 3.76 -16.65 17.38
C PRO A 297 2.51 -17.52 17.28
N ALA A 298 2.62 -18.70 16.67
CA ALA A 298 1.46 -19.58 16.40
C ALA A 298 0.58 -19.85 17.64
N ALA A 299 1.16 -19.85 18.85
CA ALA A 299 0.41 -20.00 20.10
C ALA A 299 -0.59 -18.87 20.41
N TYR A 300 -0.44 -17.70 19.79
CA TYR A 300 -1.36 -16.56 19.88
C TYR A 300 -2.37 -16.54 18.74
N ARG A 301 -2.14 -17.30 17.65
CA ARG A 301 -3.00 -17.39 16.46
C ARG A 301 -3.96 -18.59 16.46
N ASP A 302 -4.09 -19.30 17.59
CA ASP A 302 -4.93 -20.50 17.69
C ASP A 302 -6.42 -20.13 17.67
N GLN A 303 -6.95 -19.94 16.47
CA GLN A 303 -8.34 -19.61 16.18
C GLN A 303 -9.09 -20.81 15.60
N GLU A 304 -10.42 -20.77 15.68
CA GLU A 304 -11.23 -21.74 14.95
C GLU A 304 -11.06 -21.50 13.45
N PRO A 305 -10.75 -22.54 12.66
CA PRO A 305 -10.60 -22.41 11.22
C PRO A 305 -11.81 -21.76 10.54
N ALA A 306 -11.62 -21.19 9.35
CA ALA A 306 -12.72 -20.73 8.53
C ALA A 306 -13.73 -21.86 8.27
N GLU A 307 -15.03 -21.61 8.44
CA GLU A 307 -16.07 -22.65 8.33
C GLU A 307 -16.31 -23.06 6.87
N ASP A 308 -16.25 -22.10 5.95
CA ASP A 308 -16.48 -22.29 4.52
C ASP A 308 -15.69 -21.21 3.76
N PRO A 309 -14.50 -21.52 3.23
CA PRO A 309 -13.70 -20.56 2.48
C PRO A 309 -14.24 -20.35 1.05
N GLY A 310 -15.37 -20.94 0.68
CA GLY A 310 -16.02 -20.72 -0.62
C GLY A 310 -15.44 -21.53 -1.79
N PHE A 311 -14.58 -22.52 -1.54
CA PHE A 311 -14.08 -23.45 -2.56
C PHE A 311 -13.90 -24.88 -2.01
N ASP A 312 -14.19 -25.87 -2.86
CA ASP A 312 -14.53 -27.24 -2.45
C ASP A 312 -13.33 -28.21 -2.27
N ASP A 313 -12.11 -27.82 -2.66
CA ASP A 313 -11.00 -28.76 -2.82
C ASP A 313 -9.99 -28.78 -1.66
N ALA A 314 -10.21 -28.03 -0.57
CA ALA A 314 -9.34 -28.02 0.60
C ALA A 314 -10.05 -27.56 1.89
N GLU A 315 -9.54 -28.00 3.04
CA GLU A 315 -10.18 -27.83 4.36
C GLU A 315 -9.31 -27.00 5.32
N PRO A 316 -9.75 -25.80 5.73
CA PRO A 316 -9.05 -25.00 6.74
C PRO A 316 -8.80 -25.78 8.03
N GLY A 317 -7.58 -25.71 8.54
CA GLY A 317 -7.13 -26.39 9.75
C GLY A 317 -6.56 -27.80 9.51
N GLU A 318 -6.89 -28.43 8.38
CA GLU A 318 -6.32 -29.70 7.92
C GLU A 318 -5.27 -29.48 6.82
N ASP A 319 -5.59 -28.65 5.83
CA ASP A 319 -4.72 -28.29 4.72
C ASP A 319 -4.01 -26.94 4.95
N GLU A 320 -2.75 -26.87 4.53
CA GLU A 320 -1.98 -25.62 4.58
C GLU A 320 -2.28 -24.75 3.36
N LEU A 321 -2.57 -23.48 3.62
CA LEU A 321 -2.84 -22.49 2.58
C LEU A 321 -1.59 -22.31 1.71
N GLY A 322 -1.75 -22.54 0.41
CA GLY A 322 -0.69 -22.43 -0.57
C GLY A 322 -1.22 -22.60 -1.99
N TRP A 323 -0.33 -22.47 -2.98
CA TRP A 323 -0.71 -22.50 -4.39
C TRP A 323 -1.44 -23.75 -4.87
N ASP A 324 -1.34 -24.87 -4.16
CA ASP A 324 -1.93 -26.15 -4.56
C ASP A 324 -3.36 -26.34 -4.07
N VAL A 325 -3.81 -25.52 -3.11
CA VAL A 325 -5.17 -25.54 -2.56
C VAL A 325 -6.03 -24.38 -3.06
N LEU A 326 -5.41 -23.36 -3.65
CA LEU A 326 -6.13 -22.20 -4.19
C LEU A 326 -6.88 -22.54 -5.49
N PRO A 327 -8.04 -21.91 -5.75
CA PRO A 327 -8.71 -22.01 -7.04
C PRO A 327 -7.82 -21.56 -8.21
N ASP A 328 -7.92 -22.25 -9.34
CA ASP A 328 -7.19 -21.94 -10.58
C ASP A 328 -7.38 -20.49 -11.06
N GLU A 329 -8.49 -19.85 -10.72
CA GLU A 329 -8.80 -18.47 -11.13
C GLU A 329 -8.06 -17.40 -10.33
N VAL A 330 -7.56 -17.76 -9.15
CA VAL A 330 -6.77 -16.89 -8.27
C VAL A 330 -5.30 -17.23 -8.38
N ALA A 331 -4.98 -18.51 -8.57
CA ALA A 331 -3.63 -18.96 -8.81
C ALA A 331 -3.09 -18.37 -10.13
N PRO A 332 -1.86 -17.86 -10.14
CA PRO A 332 -1.24 -17.29 -11.33
C PRO A 332 -0.81 -18.38 -12.32
N ASP A 333 -0.88 -18.07 -13.62
CA ASP A 333 -0.48 -18.99 -14.70
C ASP A 333 0.99 -19.46 -14.60
N GLN A 334 1.85 -18.64 -13.98
CA GLN A 334 3.26 -18.95 -13.73
C GLN A 334 3.57 -18.73 -12.26
N LYS A 335 3.93 -19.80 -11.56
CA LYS A 335 4.34 -19.74 -10.15
C LYS A 335 5.79 -19.25 -10.01
N PRO A 336 6.19 -18.69 -8.86
CA PRO A 336 7.52 -18.13 -8.65
C PRO A 336 8.68 -19.10 -8.96
N GLU A 337 8.50 -20.41 -8.73
CA GLU A 337 9.53 -21.43 -8.98
C GLU A 337 9.78 -21.67 -10.47
N GLU A 338 8.84 -21.27 -11.32
CA GLU A 338 8.94 -21.39 -12.78
C GLU A 338 9.79 -20.27 -13.39
N PHE A 339 9.99 -19.19 -12.63
CA PHE A 339 10.88 -18.11 -13.03
C PHE A 339 12.33 -18.56 -12.91
N SER A 340 12.89 -18.98 -14.04
CA SER A 340 14.33 -19.16 -14.19
C SER A 340 15.01 -17.80 -14.08
N LEU A 341 15.40 -17.37 -12.89
CA LEU A 341 16.29 -16.22 -12.69
C LEU A 341 17.68 -16.58 -13.22
N PRO A 342 18.06 -16.17 -14.45
CA PRO A 342 19.25 -16.71 -15.10
C PRO A 342 20.49 -16.23 -14.33
N GLY A 343 21.21 -17.15 -13.70
CA GLY A 343 22.54 -16.90 -13.11
C GLY A 343 22.61 -16.56 -11.62
N TRP A 344 21.55 -16.78 -10.84
CA TRP A 344 21.49 -16.38 -9.42
C TRP A 344 21.73 -17.52 -8.41
N LEU A 345 21.28 -18.75 -8.69
CA LEU A 345 21.41 -19.90 -7.77
C LEU A 345 22.77 -20.64 -7.84
N GLU A 346 23.70 -20.21 -8.70
CA GLU A 346 25.00 -20.86 -8.91
C GLU A 346 26.20 -20.13 -8.25
N ARG A 347 26.00 -19.31 -7.21
CA ARG A 347 27.12 -18.65 -6.49
C ARG A 347 27.15 -18.93 -5.00
#